data_AF-A0A4R6RDA7-F1
#
_entry.id   AF-A0A4R6RDA7-F1
#
_cell.length_a   1.000
_cell.length_b   1.000
_cell.length_c   1.000
_cell.angle_alpha   90.00
_cell.angle_beta   90.00
_cell.angle_gamma   90.00
#
_symmetry.space_group_name_H-M   'P 1'
#
loop_
_entity.id
_entity.type
_entity.pdbx_description
1 polymer ?
#
loop_
_entity_poly.entity_id
_entity_poly.type
_entity_poly.pdbx_seq_one_letter_code
_entity_poly.pdbx_strand_id
1 'polypeptide(L)'
;MNIRDKIPGLDADALKTLRTNATRLSASGTPKQKDQARDVLILVDEEEANRREALPPAPPKTRRKTGTAGPSKAGRKGRLPNVAT
;
A
#
# COMPACT_ATOMS: atom_id res chain seq x y z
N MET A 1 0.29 -28.74 -12.11
CA MET A 1 -0.36 -27.53 -11.56
C MET A 1 0.36 -26.31 -12.13
N ASN A 2 -0.33 -25.47 -12.89
CA ASN A 2 0.24 -24.26 -13.47
C ASN A 2 0.10 -23.08 -12.50
N ILE A 3 0.97 -22.07 -12.65
CA ILE A 3 0.90 -20.87 -11.80
C ILE A 3 -0.37 -20.05 -12.07
N ARG A 4 -0.90 -20.09 -13.30
CA ARG A 4 -2.18 -19.51 -13.70
C ARG A 4 -3.33 -19.96 -12.80
N ASP A 5 -3.37 -21.24 -12.45
CA ASP A 5 -4.45 -21.82 -11.64
C ASP A 5 -4.38 -21.38 -10.16
N LYS A 6 -3.22 -20.88 -9.71
CA LYS A 6 -2.96 -20.53 -8.30
C LYS A 6 -3.15 -19.06 -8.00
N ILE A 7 -2.87 -18.17 -8.97
CA ILE A 7 -2.89 -16.71 -8.79
C ILE A 7 -4.21 -16.18 -8.23
N PRO A 8 -5.40 -16.63 -8.70
CA PRO A 8 -6.68 -16.16 -8.13
C PRO A 8 -6.86 -16.49 -6.65
N GLY A 9 -6.22 -17.56 -6.16
CA GLY A 9 -6.28 -17.98 -4.76
C GLY A 9 -5.25 -17.32 -3.84
N LEU A 10 -4.33 -16.50 -4.38
CA LEU A 10 -3.30 -15.82 -3.58
C LEU A 10 -3.88 -14.60 -2.86
N ASP A 11 -3.46 -14.37 -1.63
CA ASP A 11 -3.74 -13.14 -0.91
C ASP A 11 -2.97 -11.94 -1.49
N ALA A 12 -3.33 -10.74 -1.07
CA ALA A 12 -2.72 -9.51 -1.59
C ALA A 12 -1.21 -9.42 -1.31
N ASP A 13 -0.73 -9.92 -0.17
CA ASP A 13 0.70 -9.88 0.18
C ASP A 13 1.49 -10.90 -0.65
N ALA A 14 0.91 -12.08 -0.88
CA ALA A 14 1.47 -13.06 -1.81
C ALA A 14 1.54 -12.54 -3.25
N LEU A 15 0.49 -11.88 -3.75
CA LEU A 15 0.49 -11.25 -5.08
C LEU A 15 1.58 -10.17 -5.19
N LYS A 16 1.74 -9.33 -4.18
CA LYS A 16 2.79 -8.30 -4.12
C LYS A 16 4.20 -8.91 -4.12
N THR A 17 4.38 -9.99 -3.37
CA THR A 17 5.64 -10.73 -3.31
C THR A 17 5.97 -11.36 -4.67
N LEU A 18 4.97 -11.98 -5.29
CA LEU A 18 5.10 -12.59 -6.60
C LEU A 18 5.47 -11.56 -7.67
N ARG A 19 4.79 -10.41 -7.68
CA ARG A 19 5.10 -9.27 -8.56
C ARG A 19 6.54 -8.82 -8.39
N THR A 20 6.98 -8.59 -7.15
CA THR A 20 8.35 -8.12 -6.84
C THR A 20 9.40 -9.10 -7.36
N ASN A 21 9.19 -10.40 -7.14
CA ASN A 21 10.12 -11.44 -7.58
C ASN A 21 10.13 -11.56 -9.11
N ALA A 22 8.96 -11.52 -9.77
CA ALA A 22 8.85 -11.55 -11.22
C ALA A 22 9.53 -10.31 -11.85
N THR A 23 9.36 -9.11 -11.28
CA THR A 23 10.07 -7.91 -11.74
C THR A 23 11.59 -8.06 -11.66
N ARG A 24 12.11 -8.64 -10.56
CA ARG A 24 13.55 -8.92 -10.42
C ARG A 24 14.03 -9.91 -11.48
N LEU A 25 13.31 -11.02 -11.67
CA LEU A 25 13.62 -12.05 -12.67
C LEU A 25 13.56 -11.49 -14.11
N SER A 26 12.61 -10.61 -14.41
CA SER A 26 12.53 -9.90 -15.69
C SER A 26 13.79 -9.04 -15.96
N ALA A 27 14.36 -8.43 -14.93
CA ALA A 27 15.56 -7.60 -15.06
C ALA A 27 16.84 -8.45 -15.20
N SER A 28 17.06 -9.40 -14.30
CA SER A 28 18.36 -10.08 -14.13
C SER A 28 18.38 -11.58 -14.44
N GLY A 29 17.24 -12.20 -14.76
CA GLY A 29 17.14 -13.63 -15.03
C GLY A 29 17.73 -14.06 -16.37
N THR A 30 17.81 -15.37 -16.57
CA THR A 30 18.07 -16.00 -17.88
C THR A 30 16.94 -15.68 -18.88
N PRO A 31 17.13 -15.81 -20.20
CA PRO A 31 16.09 -15.51 -21.18
C PRO A 31 14.76 -16.23 -20.90
N LYS A 32 14.82 -17.53 -20.60
CA LYS A 32 13.64 -18.32 -20.23
C LYS A 32 12.94 -17.80 -18.96
N GLN A 33 13.71 -17.36 -17.97
CA GLN A 33 13.17 -16.77 -16.75
C GLN A 33 12.53 -15.40 -17.00
N LYS A 34 13.08 -14.61 -17.91
CA LYS A 34 12.51 -13.32 -18.30
C LYS A 34 11.16 -13.49 -19.00
N ASP A 35 11.06 -14.47 -19.89
CA ASP A 35 9.79 -14.79 -20.57
C ASP A 35 8.74 -15.27 -19.57
N GLN A 36 9.09 -16.20 -18.68
CA GLN A 36 8.20 -16.65 -17.62
C GLN A 36 7.81 -15.52 -16.65
N ALA A 37 8.72 -14.60 -16.34
CA ALA A 37 8.44 -13.45 -15.50
C ALA A 37 7.45 -12.49 -16.16
N ARG A 38 7.55 -12.27 -17.47
CA ARG A 38 6.59 -11.46 -18.22
C ARG A 38 5.20 -12.07 -18.16
N ASP A 39 5.08 -13.37 -18.39
CA ASP A 39 3.80 -14.08 -18.29
C ASP A 39 3.18 -13.95 -16.90
N VAL A 40 3.99 -14.09 -15.85
CA VAL A 40 3.52 -13.96 -14.46
C VAL A 40 3.08 -12.52 -14.15
N LEU A 41 3.81 -11.51 -14.62
CA LEU A 41 3.44 -10.11 -14.38
C LEU A 41 2.08 -9.77 -15.00
N ILE A 42 1.81 -10.24 -16.22
CA ILE A 42 0.51 -10.04 -16.88
C ILE A 42 -0.62 -10.63 -16.03
N LEU A 43 -0.46 -11.88 -15.58
CA LEU A 43 -1.49 -12.57 -14.79
C LEU A 43 -1.75 -11.90 -13.43
N VAL A 44 -0.71 -11.35 -12.79
CA VAL A 44 -0.87 -10.63 -11.53
C VAL A 44 -1.57 -9.30 -11.74
N ASP A 45 -1.24 -8.57 -12.81
CA ASP A 45 -1.91 -7.30 -13.13
C ASP A 45 -3.39 -7.51 -13.51
N GLU A 46 -3.72 -8.58 -14.24
CA GLU A 46 -5.11 -8.97 -14.54
C GLU A 46 -5.90 -9.27 -13.25
N GLU A 47 -5.32 -10.04 -12.32
CA GLU A 47 -5.99 -10.36 -11.05
C GLU A 47 -6.14 -9.11 -10.16
N GLU A 48 -5.14 -8.23 -10.10
CA GLU A 48 -5.27 -6.95 -9.40
C GLU A 48 -6.37 -6.07 -10.01
N ALA A 49 -6.51 -6.05 -11.34
CA ALA A 49 -7.58 -5.34 -12.02
C ALA A 49 -8.95 -5.95 -11.69
N ASN A 50 -9.09 -7.27 -11.77
CA ASN A 50 -10.33 -7.98 -11.41
C ASN A 50 -10.76 -7.69 -9.97
N ARG A 51 -9.83 -7.64 -9.02
CA ARG A 51 -10.13 -7.27 -7.63
C ARG A 51 -10.61 -5.83 -7.53
N ARG A 52 -9.95 -4.89 -8.20
CA ARG A 52 -10.35 -3.48 -8.19
C ARG A 52 -11.74 -3.27 -8.78
N GLU A 53 -12.08 -3.99 -9.83
CA GLU A 53 -13.41 -3.96 -10.44
C GLU A 53 -14.49 -4.60 -9.55
N ALA A 54 -14.14 -5.66 -8.81
CA ALA A 54 -15.05 -6.32 -7.88
C ALA A 54 -15.31 -5.50 -6.59
N LEU A 55 -14.44 -4.55 -6.25
CA LEU A 55 -14.63 -3.65 -5.11
C LEU A 55 -15.64 -2.54 -5.47
N PRO A 56 -16.79 -2.44 -4.77
CA PRO A 56 -17.71 -1.33 -4.99
C PRO A 56 -17.02 0.00 -4.68
N PRO A 57 -17.36 1.09 -5.41
CA PRO A 57 -16.70 2.37 -5.21
C PRO A 57 -16.81 2.81 -3.75
N ALA A 58 -15.67 3.16 -3.15
CA ALA A 58 -15.61 3.54 -1.75
C ALA A 58 -16.57 4.72 -1.50
N PRO A 59 -17.42 4.67 -0.45
CA PRO A 59 -18.37 5.75 -0.18
C PRO A 59 -17.61 7.05 0.10
N PRO A 60 -18.13 8.20 -0.36
CA PRO A 60 -17.45 9.48 -0.19
C PRO A 60 -17.19 9.74 1.30
N LYS A 61 -15.93 10.02 1.65
CA LYS A 61 -15.55 10.39 3.02
C LYS A 61 -16.22 11.73 3.37
N THR A 62 -17.30 11.68 4.14
CA THR A 62 -17.82 12.85 4.86
C THR A 62 -16.72 13.38 5.78
N ARG A 63 -16.16 14.55 5.45
CA ARG A 63 -15.29 15.31 6.38
C ARG A 63 -16.15 15.70 7.58
N ARG A 64 -15.94 15.06 8.74
CA ARG A 64 -16.43 15.58 10.01
C ARG A 64 -15.77 16.94 10.22
N LYS A 65 -16.56 18.02 10.15
CA LYS A 65 -16.17 19.34 10.65
C LYS A 65 -15.89 19.17 12.14
N THR A 66 -14.62 19.19 12.54
CA THR A 66 -14.23 19.36 13.94
C THR A 66 -14.71 20.73 14.38
N GLY A 67 -15.80 20.75 15.14
CA GLY A 67 -16.31 21.95 15.78
C GLY A 67 -15.25 22.53 16.71
N THR A 68 -15.01 23.82 16.56
CA THR A 68 -14.16 24.66 17.39
C THR A 68 -14.62 24.58 18.84
N ALA A 69 -13.92 23.82 19.68
CA ALA A 69 -14.00 23.97 21.13
C ALA A 69 -12.94 24.99 21.55
N GLY A 70 -13.40 26.06 22.21
CA GLY A 70 -12.61 27.20 22.66
C GLY A 70 -11.50 26.88 23.68
N PRO A 71 -10.77 27.92 24.12
CA PRO A 71 -9.39 27.80 24.57
C PRO A 71 -9.28 27.16 25.95
N SER A 72 -8.72 25.95 26.02
CA SER A 72 -8.26 25.40 27.29
C SER A 72 -6.95 26.06 27.70
N LYS A 73 -7.07 26.95 28.69
CA LYS A 73 -6.05 27.55 29.55
C LYS A 73 -4.79 26.66 29.68
N ALA A 74 -3.76 26.94 28.89
CA ALA A 74 -2.44 26.34 29.09
C ALA A 74 -1.74 27.06 30.25
N GLY A 75 -1.69 26.39 31.41
CA GLY A 75 -0.85 26.80 32.54
C GLY A 75 0.62 26.78 32.14
N ARG A 76 1.25 27.95 32.07
CA ARG A 76 2.69 28.11 31.84
C ARG A 76 3.37 28.43 33.17
N LYS A 77 3.70 27.42 33.98
CA LYS A 77 4.70 27.56 35.06
C LYS A 77 6.08 27.39 34.44
N GLY A 78 6.48 28.37 33.64
CA GLY A 78 7.84 28.51 33.12
C GLY A 78 8.63 29.47 34.01
N ARG A 79 9.46 28.88 34.87
CA ARG A 79 10.71 29.38 35.48
C ARG A 79 11.12 30.81 35.08
N LEU A 80 11.16 31.70 36.08
CA LEU A 80 11.77 33.04 35.98
C LEU A 80 13.27 32.92 35.62
N PRO A 81 13.82 33.72 34.69
CA PRO A 81 15.26 33.88 34.55
C PRO A 81 15.77 34.73 35.71
N ASN A 82 16.68 34.18 36.52
CA ASN A 82 17.39 34.94 37.53
C ASN A 82 18.43 35.81 36.82
N VAL A 83 18.21 37.13 36.79
CA VAL A 83 19.19 38.15 36.43
C VAL A 83 19.31 39.09 37.63
N ALA A 84 20.50 39.13 38.22
CA ALA A 84 21.06 40.14 39.13
C ALA A 84 22.24 39.47 39.85
N THR A 85 23.43 40.03 40.04
CA THR A 85 24.10 41.29 39.68
C THR A 85 25.58 41.01 39.91
#